data_AF-A0A1B6K2W9-F1
#
_entry.id   AF-A0A1B6K2W9-F1
#
_cell.length_a   1.000
_cell.length_b   1.000
_cell.length_c   1.000
_cell.angle_alpha   90.00
_cell.angle_beta   90.00
_cell.angle_gamma   90.00
#
_symmetry.space_group_name_H-M   'P 1'
#
loop_
_entity.id
_entity.type
_entity.pdbx_description
1 polymer ?
#
loop_
_entity_poly.entity_id
_entity_poly.type
_entity_poly.pdbx_seq_one_letter_code
_entity_poly.pdbx_strand_id
1 'polypeptide(L)'
;MYSENLKAYSFYLSLVFLLSVIATNANEEVPDADVRVNRLSEQVLAVLEHYKSPDPVGLPGAPIPDPMPIPDMKTSIALGTLTLKEQSVYGLSKFRIEFANSNLGDMEVFIGLSVDVLQVLGNYSLGSFWSRSEGASNITLKGLYAEGIAKLEVAREGHLEATEILLDLTVADIDVHLENRGLLGSMFQGFLNTIGTFVFETMKPFILNKVNTNVLGDVNKNLRGFKMTFPNSLAPVDMGFAEGRKIVRKMGYDPYKIKDFTHTTGILGLEVTQIWVSGLATFHRVGNITVTMENKTVYFEASVGTQQLEGRCHWEISMAGLLSTTGKVSFTIEYLEVNAKVNQSL
;
A
#
# COMPACT_ATOMS: atom_id res chain seq x y z
N MET A 1 6.23 -13.86 30.17
CA MET A 1 5.56 -12.54 30.08
C MET A 1 6.23 -11.61 29.03
N TYR A 2 6.75 -12.14 27.92
CA TYR A 2 7.41 -11.37 26.82
C TYR A 2 7.06 -11.96 25.43
N SER A 3 5.86 -12.55 25.31
CA SER A 3 5.52 -13.46 24.19
C SER A 3 4.53 -12.87 23.17
N GLU A 4 4.01 -11.66 23.38
CA GLU A 4 2.97 -11.11 22.50
C GLU A 4 3.46 -10.05 21.52
N ASN A 5 4.60 -9.39 21.77
CA ASN A 5 5.01 -8.24 20.96
C ASN A 5 5.71 -8.60 19.64
N LEU A 6 6.27 -9.81 19.48
CA LEU A 6 7.21 -10.10 18.37
C LEU A 6 6.59 -10.67 17.10
N LYS A 7 5.36 -11.21 17.15
CA LYS A 7 4.65 -11.68 15.96
C LYS A 7 4.10 -10.54 15.10
N ALA A 8 4.13 -9.31 15.64
CA ALA A 8 3.66 -8.13 14.94
C ALA A 8 4.70 -7.61 13.93
N TYR A 9 5.97 -7.44 14.28
CA TYR A 9 6.84 -6.51 13.56
C TYR A 9 7.06 -6.72 12.04
N SER A 10 7.15 -7.94 11.49
CA SER A 10 7.42 -8.11 10.03
C SER A 10 6.15 -8.10 9.16
N PHE A 11 5.05 -8.68 9.66
CA PHE A 11 3.73 -8.60 9.01
C PHE A 11 3.12 -7.20 9.17
N TYR A 12 3.37 -6.57 10.32
CA TYR A 12 3.00 -5.18 10.55
C TYR A 12 3.88 -4.24 9.75
N LEU A 13 5.18 -4.47 9.52
CA LEU A 13 5.94 -3.58 8.62
C LEU A 13 5.37 -3.57 7.20
N SER A 14 4.95 -4.73 6.67
CA SER A 14 4.33 -4.80 5.34
C SER A 14 2.95 -4.17 5.25
N LEU A 15 2.16 -4.35 6.31
CA LEU A 15 0.82 -3.81 6.43
C LEU A 15 0.86 -2.30 6.75
N VAL A 16 1.83 -1.86 7.55
CA VAL A 16 2.21 -0.46 7.80
C VAL A 16 2.83 0.17 6.57
N PHE A 17 3.52 -0.54 5.69
CA PHE A 17 4.05 0.02 4.45
C PHE A 17 2.93 0.27 3.44
N LEU A 18 2.00 -0.68 3.29
CA LEU A 18 0.77 -0.47 2.51
C LEU A 18 -0.10 0.61 3.16
N LEU A 19 -0.20 0.63 4.49
CA LEU A 19 -1.09 1.51 5.23
C LEU A 19 -0.45 2.83 5.65
N SER A 20 0.86 3.04 5.56
CA SER A 20 1.51 4.36 5.73
C SER A 20 1.40 5.18 4.45
N VAL A 21 1.26 4.50 3.31
CA VAL A 21 0.86 5.11 2.04
C VAL A 21 -0.63 5.48 2.05
N ILE A 22 -1.45 4.84 2.90
CA ILE A 22 -2.91 4.98 2.95
C ILE A 22 -3.42 5.73 4.22
N ALA A 23 -2.64 5.81 5.31
CA ALA A 23 -3.06 6.40 6.60
C ALA A 23 -2.31 7.70 6.88
N THR A 24 -3.09 8.73 7.18
CA THR A 24 -2.60 10.05 7.57
C THR A 24 -3.21 10.38 8.92
N ASN A 25 -2.40 10.46 9.99
CA ASN A 25 -2.52 11.55 10.98
C ASN A 25 -1.44 11.56 12.08
N ALA A 26 -0.89 12.77 12.21
CA ALA A 26 -0.52 13.59 13.37
C ALA A 26 0.02 12.99 14.69
N ASN A 27 1.23 13.50 15.00
CA ASN A 27 1.76 13.98 16.28
C ASN A 27 1.63 13.09 17.52
N GLU A 28 2.77 12.59 17.99
CA GLU A 28 3.36 12.95 19.30
C GLU A 28 4.67 12.20 19.48
N GLU A 29 5.68 12.85 20.05
CA GLU A 29 6.94 12.21 20.44
C GLU A 29 6.68 11.19 21.54
N VAL A 30 6.82 9.89 21.23
CA VAL A 30 6.64 8.82 22.23
C VAL A 30 7.90 7.95 22.38
N PRO A 31 8.39 7.75 23.61
CA PRO A 31 9.61 7.01 23.90
C PRO A 31 9.32 5.58 24.39
N ASP A 32 8.84 4.67 23.52
CA ASP A 32 9.01 3.22 23.76
C ASP A 32 8.74 2.39 22.49
N ALA A 33 9.30 1.19 22.38
CA ALA A 33 9.10 0.28 21.25
C ALA A 33 7.69 -0.35 21.26
N ASP A 34 7.16 -0.69 22.43
CA ASP A 34 5.84 -1.33 22.56
C ASP A 34 4.69 -0.34 22.26
N VAL A 35 4.84 0.94 22.62
CA VAL A 35 3.84 1.97 22.28
C VAL A 35 3.81 2.27 20.78
N ARG A 36 4.93 2.10 20.07
CA ARG A 36 5.00 2.27 18.61
C ARG A 36 4.22 1.18 17.88
N VAL A 37 4.35 -0.08 18.30
CA VAL A 37 3.58 -1.18 17.71
C VAL A 37 2.09 -0.97 17.90
N ASN A 38 1.67 -0.57 19.10
CA ASN A 38 0.26 -0.35 19.38
C ASN A 38 -0.33 0.77 18.52
N ARG A 39 0.36 1.91 18.35
CA ARG A 39 -0.11 2.99 17.45
C ARG A 39 -0.17 2.57 15.99
N LEU A 40 0.78 1.76 15.52
CA LEU A 40 0.78 1.24 14.15
C LEU A 40 -0.36 0.24 13.93
N SER A 41 -0.60 -0.61 14.91
CA SER A 41 -1.73 -1.54 14.93
C SER A 41 -3.06 -0.80 14.90
N GLU A 42 -3.18 0.28 15.68
CA GLU A 42 -4.34 1.15 15.71
C GLU A 42 -4.55 1.89 14.38
N GLN A 43 -3.49 2.37 13.73
CA GLN A 43 -3.58 3.02 12.42
C GLN A 43 -3.99 2.04 11.33
N VAL A 44 -3.38 0.86 11.33
CA VAL A 44 -3.76 -0.25 10.45
C VAL A 44 -5.23 -0.58 10.64
N LEU A 45 -5.66 -0.75 11.90
CA LEU A 45 -7.03 -1.06 12.24
C LEU A 45 -7.98 0.07 11.85
N ALA A 46 -7.62 1.33 12.04
CA ALA A 46 -8.44 2.48 11.66
C ALA A 46 -8.69 2.53 10.15
N VAL A 47 -7.67 2.22 9.34
CA VAL A 47 -7.87 2.11 7.88
C VAL A 47 -8.73 0.89 7.56
N LEU A 48 -8.44 -0.27 8.14
CA LEU A 48 -9.25 -1.47 7.91
C LEU A 48 -10.72 -1.21 8.24
N GLU A 49 -11.01 -0.65 9.42
CA GLU A 49 -12.36 -0.25 9.88
C GLU A 49 -13.01 0.78 8.95
N HIS A 50 -12.28 1.78 8.49
CA HIS A 50 -12.79 2.73 7.48
C HIS A 50 -13.29 2.01 6.23
N TYR A 51 -12.49 1.06 5.72
CA TYR A 51 -12.81 0.30 4.52
C TYR A 51 -13.82 -0.84 4.71
N LYS A 52 -14.19 -1.20 5.95
CA LYS A 52 -15.36 -2.07 6.21
C LYS A 52 -16.69 -1.38 5.94
N SER A 53 -16.67 -0.04 5.86
CA SER A 53 -17.88 0.72 5.54
C SER A 53 -18.43 0.30 4.17
N PRO A 54 -19.75 0.28 3.98
CA PRO A 54 -20.34 -0.10 2.69
C PRO A 54 -19.93 0.82 1.54
N ASP A 55 -19.60 2.08 1.84
CA ASP A 55 -19.10 3.07 0.90
C ASP A 55 -17.96 3.92 1.51
N PRO A 56 -16.70 3.41 1.51
CA PRO A 56 -15.58 4.14 2.06
C PRO A 56 -15.16 5.27 1.12
N VAL A 57 -15.21 6.50 1.63
CA VAL A 57 -14.84 7.72 0.89
C VAL A 57 -13.55 8.28 1.48
N GLY A 58 -12.61 8.60 0.61
CA GLY A 58 -11.32 9.19 0.93
C GLY A 58 -10.47 8.32 1.84
N LEU A 59 -9.50 8.96 2.48
CA LEU A 59 -8.64 8.34 3.47
C LEU A 59 -8.81 9.03 4.82
N PRO A 60 -8.88 8.25 5.93
CA PRO A 60 -8.90 8.82 7.27
C PRO A 60 -7.70 9.75 7.44
N GLY A 61 -7.99 11.06 7.57
CA GLY A 61 -7.01 12.09 7.88
C GLY A 61 -6.12 12.60 6.74
N ALA A 62 -6.35 12.20 5.49
CA ALA A 62 -5.56 12.70 4.35
C ALA A 62 -5.99 14.14 3.99
N PRO A 63 -5.09 15.14 4.06
CA PRO A 63 -5.42 16.51 3.71
C PRO A 63 -5.31 16.70 2.19
N ILE A 64 -6.24 16.12 1.44
CA ILE A 64 -6.49 16.58 0.07
C ILE A 64 -7.30 17.88 0.19
N PRO A 65 -6.77 19.03 -0.25
CA PRO A 65 -7.48 20.30 -0.14
C PRO A 65 -8.79 20.24 -0.91
N ASP A 66 -9.88 20.59 -0.24
CA ASP A 66 -11.21 20.62 -0.84
C ASP A 66 -12.03 21.76 -0.19
N PRO A 67 -12.32 22.87 -0.90
CA PRO A 67 -11.94 23.13 -2.29
C PRO A 67 -10.46 23.41 -2.50
N MET A 68 -9.96 23.06 -3.68
CA MET A 68 -8.61 23.41 -4.15
C MET A 68 -8.68 24.58 -5.14
N PRO A 69 -8.11 25.75 -4.83
CA PRO A 69 -8.06 26.85 -5.78
C PRO A 69 -7.14 26.51 -6.95
N ILE A 70 -7.54 26.88 -8.16
CA ILE A 70 -6.72 26.75 -9.37
C ILE A 70 -6.49 28.13 -10.00
N PRO A 71 -5.34 28.38 -10.64
CA PRO A 71 -5.04 29.68 -11.20
C PRO A 71 -6.02 30.11 -12.29
N ASP A 72 -6.15 31.42 -12.46
CA ASP A 72 -6.90 32.02 -13.55
C ASP A 72 -6.41 31.48 -14.90
N MET A 73 -7.35 31.12 -15.76
CA MET A 73 -7.08 30.50 -17.06
C MET A 73 -7.58 31.41 -18.18
N LYS A 74 -6.85 31.44 -19.28
CA LYS A 74 -7.23 32.22 -20.46
C LYS A 74 -6.96 31.42 -21.72
N THR A 75 -7.96 31.33 -22.60
CA THR A 75 -7.83 30.67 -23.89
C THR A 75 -8.51 31.48 -24.99
N SER A 76 -7.89 31.47 -26.16
CA SER A 76 -8.45 32.08 -27.37
C SER A 76 -9.32 31.05 -28.09
N ILE A 77 -10.60 31.35 -28.22
CA ILE A 77 -11.52 30.60 -29.09
C ILE A 77 -11.74 31.39 -30.38
N ALA A 78 -12.18 30.73 -31.45
CA ALA A 78 -12.15 31.27 -32.82
C ALA A 78 -12.66 32.71 -32.99
N LEU A 79 -13.64 33.14 -32.18
CA LEU A 79 -14.29 34.45 -32.28
C LEU A 79 -14.28 35.23 -30.96
N GLY A 80 -13.42 34.87 -30.01
CA GLY A 80 -13.33 35.55 -28.72
C GLY A 80 -12.28 34.98 -27.77
N THR A 81 -12.17 35.56 -26.58
CA THR A 81 -11.25 35.11 -25.55
C THR A 81 -12.02 34.77 -24.29
N LEU A 82 -11.95 33.50 -23.89
CA LEU A 82 -12.52 33.02 -22.64
C LEU A 82 -11.48 33.21 -21.53
N THR A 83 -11.88 33.88 -20.47
CA THR A 83 -11.11 34.02 -19.23
C THR A 83 -11.91 33.38 -18.11
N LEU A 84 -11.33 32.41 -17.42
CA LEU A 84 -11.87 31.79 -16.22
C LEU A 84 -11.09 32.33 -15.03
N LYS A 85 -11.79 32.89 -14.05
CA LYS A 85 -11.20 33.48 -12.85
C LYS A 85 -11.73 32.86 -11.58
N GLU A 86 -10.92 32.92 -10.53
CA GLU A 86 -11.32 32.50 -9.17
C GLU A 86 -11.88 31.07 -9.15
N GLN A 87 -11.28 30.20 -9.96
CA GLN A 87 -11.73 28.83 -10.12
C GLN A 87 -11.30 28.00 -8.92
N SER A 88 -12.18 27.14 -8.44
CA SER A 88 -11.92 26.21 -7.35
C SER A 88 -12.50 24.83 -7.66
N VAL A 89 -11.72 23.79 -7.38
CA VAL A 89 -12.09 22.39 -7.58
C VAL A 89 -12.66 21.83 -6.28
N TYR A 90 -13.83 21.23 -6.38
CA TYR A 90 -14.55 20.60 -5.28
C TYR A 90 -14.69 19.09 -5.53
N GLY A 91 -14.63 18.31 -4.46
CA GLY A 91 -14.85 16.86 -4.49
C GLY A 91 -13.58 16.02 -4.54
N LEU A 92 -12.39 16.64 -4.55
CA LEU A 92 -11.11 15.91 -4.52
C LEU A 92 -10.94 15.07 -3.25
N SER A 93 -11.61 15.45 -2.16
CA SER A 93 -11.63 14.66 -0.91
C SER A 93 -12.49 13.39 -1.01
N LYS A 94 -13.35 13.29 -2.04
CA LYS A 94 -14.33 12.20 -2.20
C LYS A 94 -13.84 11.03 -3.05
N PHE A 95 -12.53 10.83 -3.11
CA PHE A 95 -11.94 9.75 -3.90
C PHE A 95 -12.18 8.37 -3.27
N ARG A 96 -11.98 7.31 -4.04
CA ARG A 96 -12.14 5.91 -3.63
C ARG A 96 -10.92 5.14 -4.08
N ILE A 97 -10.47 4.19 -3.27
CA ILE A 97 -9.45 3.24 -3.71
C ILE A 97 -10.17 2.08 -4.40
N GLU A 98 -9.92 1.92 -5.70
CA GLU A 98 -10.41 0.79 -6.49
C GLU A 98 -9.50 -0.43 -6.27
N PHE A 99 -8.18 -0.19 -6.32
CA PHE A 99 -7.19 -1.19 -5.97
C PHE A 99 -5.93 -0.55 -5.38
N ALA A 100 -5.20 -1.32 -4.60
CA ALA A 100 -3.83 -1.03 -4.20
C ALA A 100 -3.00 -2.31 -4.25
N ASN A 101 -1.80 -2.26 -4.83
CA ASN A 101 -0.87 -3.39 -4.87
C ASN A 101 0.50 -2.91 -4.43
N SER A 102 1.03 -3.42 -3.33
CA SER A 102 2.41 -3.18 -2.92
C SER A 102 3.27 -4.40 -3.16
N ASN A 103 4.44 -4.15 -3.71
CA ASN A 103 5.55 -5.09 -3.73
C ASN A 103 6.60 -4.62 -2.72
N LEU A 104 6.74 -5.39 -1.63
CA LEU A 104 7.63 -5.06 -0.53
C LEU A 104 9.09 -5.36 -0.82
N GLY A 105 9.34 -6.20 -1.82
CA GLY A 105 10.67 -6.48 -2.32
C GLY A 105 11.26 -5.29 -3.06
N ASP A 106 10.44 -4.70 -3.93
CA ASP A 106 10.83 -3.59 -4.81
C ASP A 106 10.51 -2.23 -4.18
N MET A 107 9.84 -2.20 -3.02
CA MET A 107 9.40 -0.99 -2.32
C MET A 107 8.50 -0.09 -3.17
N GLU A 108 7.63 -0.71 -3.96
CA GLU A 108 6.71 -0.03 -4.87
C GLU A 108 5.26 -0.24 -4.44
N VAL A 109 4.42 0.76 -4.69
CA VAL A 109 2.97 0.71 -4.50
C VAL A 109 2.27 1.22 -5.75
N PHE A 110 1.45 0.37 -6.34
CA PHE A 110 0.54 0.68 -7.43
C PHE A 110 -0.85 0.96 -6.85
N ILE A 111 -1.48 2.06 -7.24
CA ILE A 111 -2.78 2.46 -6.73
C ILE A 111 -3.71 2.92 -7.85
N GLY A 112 -4.97 2.49 -7.79
CA GLY A 112 -6.06 2.95 -8.62
C GLY A 112 -7.05 3.74 -7.77
N LEU A 113 -7.31 4.98 -8.14
CA LEU A 113 -8.22 5.88 -7.45
C LEU A 113 -9.35 6.33 -8.38
N SER A 114 -10.57 6.43 -7.86
CA SER A 114 -11.70 7.00 -8.60
C SER A 114 -12.33 8.16 -7.85
N VAL A 115 -12.88 9.13 -8.57
CA VAL A 115 -13.76 10.18 -8.03
C VAL A 115 -14.98 10.27 -8.93
N ASP A 116 -16.16 10.04 -8.35
CA ASP A 116 -17.41 9.99 -9.11
C ASP A 116 -17.72 11.32 -9.79
N VAL A 117 -17.58 12.43 -9.04
CA VAL A 117 -17.89 13.79 -9.51
C VAL A 117 -16.92 14.80 -8.92
N LEU A 118 -16.29 15.60 -9.78
CA LEU A 118 -15.60 16.84 -9.41
C LEU A 118 -16.33 18.04 -9.99
N GLN A 119 -16.39 19.13 -9.22
CA GLN A 119 -16.97 20.39 -9.67
C GLN A 119 -15.91 21.48 -9.69
N VAL A 120 -15.81 22.20 -10.80
CA VAL A 120 -14.95 23.37 -10.96
C VAL A 120 -15.88 24.58 -11.00
N LEU A 121 -15.86 25.36 -9.93
CA LEU A 121 -16.73 26.51 -9.76
C LEU A 121 -15.89 27.79 -9.78
N GLY A 122 -16.41 28.83 -10.41
CA GLY A 122 -15.78 30.14 -10.45
C GLY A 122 -16.52 31.10 -11.35
N ASN A 123 -15.81 32.10 -11.86
CA ASN A 123 -16.35 33.14 -12.73
C ASN A 123 -15.75 33.03 -14.13
N TYR A 124 -16.55 33.35 -15.16
CA TYR A 124 -16.06 33.47 -16.53
C TYR A 124 -16.31 34.86 -17.10
N SER A 125 -15.44 35.25 -18.02
CA SER A 125 -15.61 36.39 -18.91
C SER A 125 -15.25 35.98 -20.32
N LEU A 126 -16.19 36.10 -21.26
CA LEU A 126 -15.97 35.92 -22.68
C LEU A 126 -16.02 37.29 -23.37
N GLY A 127 -14.91 37.70 -23.96
CA GLY A 127 -14.83 38.93 -24.76
C GLY A 127 -14.62 38.63 -26.24
N SER A 128 -15.34 39.33 -27.12
CA SER A 128 -15.04 39.45 -28.56
C SER A 128 -14.78 40.92 -28.91
N PHE A 129 -14.44 41.22 -30.17
CA PHE A 129 -14.13 42.59 -30.61
C PHE A 129 -15.30 43.59 -30.39
N TRP A 130 -16.54 43.11 -30.33
CA TRP A 130 -17.76 43.93 -30.28
C TRP A 130 -18.67 43.68 -29.06
N SER A 131 -18.37 42.68 -28.21
CA SER A 131 -19.24 42.32 -27.08
C SER A 131 -18.50 41.58 -25.98
N ARG A 132 -19.01 41.65 -24.75
CA ARG A 132 -18.49 40.91 -23.59
C ARG A 132 -19.65 40.26 -22.83
N SER A 133 -19.46 39.03 -22.40
CA SER A 133 -20.39 38.26 -21.57
C SER A 133 -19.67 37.77 -20.32
N GLU A 134 -20.30 37.89 -19.16
CA GLU A 134 -19.74 37.46 -17.88
C GLU A 134 -20.80 36.75 -17.04
N GLY A 135 -20.36 35.81 -16.23
CA GLY A 135 -21.25 35.08 -15.33
C GLY A 135 -20.52 34.01 -14.53
N ALA A 136 -21.27 33.25 -13.74
CA ALA A 136 -20.73 32.08 -13.05
C ALA A 136 -20.43 30.94 -14.03
N SER A 137 -19.38 30.20 -13.75
CA SER A 137 -19.01 28.97 -14.44
C SER A 137 -19.09 27.77 -13.49
N ASN A 138 -19.75 26.72 -13.95
CA ASN A 138 -19.80 25.41 -13.29
C ASN A 138 -19.39 24.34 -14.31
N ILE A 139 -18.26 23.71 -14.09
CA ILE A 139 -17.77 22.61 -14.92
C ILE A 139 -17.77 21.35 -14.07
N THR A 140 -18.53 20.35 -14.49
CA THR A 140 -18.65 19.07 -13.78
C THR A 140 -17.87 18.00 -14.53
N LEU A 141 -16.86 17.42 -13.89
CA LEU A 141 -16.11 16.27 -14.38
C LEU A 141 -16.70 15.01 -13.74
N LYS A 142 -17.06 14.00 -14.52
CA LYS A 142 -17.63 12.75 -14.02
C LYS A 142 -16.70 11.58 -14.34
N GLY A 143 -16.60 10.65 -13.38
CA GLY A 143 -15.76 9.46 -13.51
C GLY A 143 -14.29 9.84 -13.72
N LEU A 144 -13.73 10.65 -12.81
CA LEU A 144 -12.30 10.86 -12.78
C LEU A 144 -11.65 9.55 -12.29
N TYR A 145 -10.62 9.11 -12.98
CA TYR A 145 -9.85 7.94 -12.61
C TYR A 145 -8.36 8.27 -12.64
N ALA A 146 -7.66 7.86 -11.59
CA ALA A 146 -6.24 8.10 -11.40
C ALA A 146 -5.51 6.78 -11.19
N GLU A 147 -4.42 6.57 -11.92
CA GLU A 147 -3.51 5.45 -11.67
C GLU A 147 -2.16 6.00 -11.27
N GLY A 148 -1.57 5.40 -10.24
CA GLY A 148 -0.28 5.85 -9.78
C GLY A 148 0.65 4.76 -9.29
N ILE A 149 1.93 5.08 -9.37
CA ILE A 149 3.04 4.31 -8.82
C ILE A 149 3.76 5.21 -7.82
N ALA A 150 3.85 4.77 -6.57
CA ALA A 150 4.66 5.38 -5.55
C ALA A 150 5.87 4.49 -5.27
N LYS A 151 7.06 5.08 -5.22
CA LYS A 151 8.31 4.40 -4.86
C LYS A 151 8.82 4.87 -3.52
N LEU A 152 9.33 3.94 -2.74
CA LEU A 152 10.03 4.21 -1.49
C LEU A 152 11.48 3.77 -1.60
N GLU A 153 12.38 4.56 -1.03
CA GLU A 153 13.80 4.27 -0.98
C GLU A 153 14.34 4.46 0.44
N VAL A 154 15.51 3.87 0.69
CA VAL A 154 16.25 4.12 1.93
C VAL A 154 17.17 5.32 1.71
N ALA A 155 16.87 6.41 2.41
CA ALA A 155 17.68 7.62 2.42
C ALA A 155 19.10 7.33 2.91
N ARG A 156 20.07 8.21 2.62
CA ARG A 156 21.47 8.07 3.09
C ARG A 156 21.61 7.97 4.60
N GLU A 157 20.67 8.55 5.34
CA GLU A 157 20.63 8.51 6.80
C GLU A 157 19.98 7.23 7.35
N GLY A 158 19.58 6.31 6.47
CA GLY A 158 19.00 5.01 6.80
C GLY A 158 17.50 5.03 7.10
N HIS A 159 16.79 6.14 6.91
CA HIS A 159 15.33 6.17 7.05
C HIS A 159 14.64 5.93 5.70
N LEU A 160 13.40 5.46 5.72
CA LEU A 160 12.60 5.33 4.51
C LEU A 160 12.07 6.70 4.07
N GLU A 161 12.10 6.93 2.77
CA GLU A 161 11.51 8.10 2.14
C GLU A 161 10.78 7.71 0.85
N ALA A 162 9.59 8.27 0.65
CA ALA A 162 8.93 8.26 -0.65
C ALA A 162 9.64 9.26 -1.55
N THR A 163 10.12 8.78 -2.70
CA THR A 163 10.95 9.56 -3.64
C THR A 163 10.16 10.07 -4.83
N GLU A 164 9.23 9.26 -5.33
CA GLU A 164 8.48 9.56 -6.54
C GLU A 164 7.04 9.04 -6.44
N ILE A 165 6.09 9.89 -6.82
CA ILE A 165 4.71 9.50 -7.11
C ILE A 165 4.43 9.89 -8.57
N LEU A 166 4.35 8.90 -9.43
CA LEU A 166 3.88 9.05 -10.79
C LEU A 166 2.37 8.82 -10.77
N LEU A 167 1.57 9.82 -11.11
CA LEU A 167 0.12 9.72 -11.19
C LEU A 167 -0.32 10.17 -12.58
N ASP A 168 -1.16 9.37 -13.24
CA ASP A 168 -1.88 9.77 -14.44
C ASP A 168 -3.36 9.93 -14.12
N LEU A 169 -4.00 10.91 -14.77
CA LEU A 169 -5.38 11.29 -14.55
C LEU A 169 -6.15 11.23 -15.86
N THR A 170 -7.31 10.59 -15.81
CA THR A 170 -8.27 10.46 -16.91
C THR A 170 -9.67 10.82 -16.44
N VAL A 171 -10.52 11.32 -17.35
CA VAL A 171 -11.90 11.70 -17.05
C VAL A 171 -12.83 11.12 -18.11
N ALA A 172 -13.96 10.57 -17.70
CA ALA A 172 -14.90 9.92 -18.60
C ALA A 172 -15.82 10.93 -19.32
N ASP A 173 -16.37 11.89 -18.58
CA ASP A 173 -17.32 12.87 -19.10
C ASP A 173 -17.08 14.27 -18.51
N ILE A 174 -17.30 15.31 -19.31
CA ILE A 174 -17.14 16.70 -18.90
C ILE A 174 -18.35 17.51 -19.34
N ASP A 175 -19.01 18.11 -18.36
CA ASP A 175 -20.22 18.89 -18.55
C ASP A 175 -19.97 20.36 -18.17
N VAL A 176 -20.29 21.29 -19.07
CA VAL A 176 -19.94 22.71 -18.94
C VAL A 176 -21.19 23.56 -18.89
N HIS A 177 -21.40 24.21 -17.75
CA HIS A 177 -22.50 25.13 -17.49
C HIS A 177 -21.98 26.54 -17.27
N LEU A 178 -22.39 27.46 -18.13
CA LEU A 178 -22.10 28.88 -18.01
C LEU A 178 -23.41 29.66 -17.89
N GLU A 179 -23.50 30.52 -16.88
CA GLU A 179 -24.64 31.41 -16.68
C GLU A 179 -24.60 32.61 -17.64
N ASN A 180 -25.72 33.30 -17.87
CA ASN A 180 -25.81 34.48 -18.74
C ASN A 180 -25.25 34.27 -20.16
N ARG A 181 -25.66 33.18 -20.83
CA ARG A 181 -25.15 32.82 -22.16
C ARG A 181 -25.43 33.86 -23.26
N GLY A 182 -26.35 34.81 -23.04
CA GLY A 182 -26.55 36.00 -23.89
C GLY A 182 -26.60 35.74 -25.40
N LEU A 183 -26.24 36.77 -26.19
CA LEU A 183 -26.19 36.71 -27.67
C LEU A 183 -25.05 35.81 -28.19
N LEU A 184 -24.07 35.48 -27.33
CA LEU A 184 -22.95 34.59 -27.62
C LEU A 184 -23.26 33.11 -27.30
N GLY A 185 -24.51 32.80 -26.91
CA GLY A 185 -24.97 31.47 -26.51
C GLY A 185 -24.75 30.39 -27.56
N SER A 186 -24.95 30.73 -28.84
CA SER A 186 -24.73 29.84 -29.97
C SER A 186 -23.25 29.51 -30.19
N MET A 187 -22.34 30.40 -29.77
CA MET A 187 -20.91 30.16 -29.84
C MET A 187 -20.47 29.17 -28.76
N PHE A 188 -21.07 29.21 -27.57
CA PHE A 188 -20.74 28.26 -26.50
C PHE A 188 -21.00 26.81 -26.91
N GLN A 189 -22.11 26.55 -27.59
CA GLN A 189 -22.60 25.20 -27.89
C GLN A 189 -21.65 24.38 -28.78
N GLY A 190 -20.88 25.04 -29.66
CA GLY A 190 -19.89 24.39 -30.53
C GLY A 190 -18.54 24.09 -29.86
N PHE A 191 -18.26 24.67 -28.68
CA PHE A 191 -16.95 24.59 -28.01
C PHE A 191 -17.02 24.05 -26.58
N LEU A 192 -18.20 23.61 -26.09
CA LEU A 192 -18.35 23.09 -24.71
C LEU A 192 -17.35 21.97 -24.41
N ASN A 193 -17.21 21.02 -25.33
CA ASN A 193 -16.25 19.91 -25.18
C ASN A 193 -14.80 20.43 -25.10
N THR A 194 -14.44 21.43 -25.90
CA THR A 194 -13.10 22.03 -25.91
C THR A 194 -12.81 22.80 -24.61
N ILE A 195 -13.80 23.51 -24.06
CA ILE A 195 -13.66 24.22 -22.78
C ILE A 195 -13.43 23.22 -21.66
N GLY A 196 -14.22 22.13 -21.63
CA GLY A 196 -14.07 21.06 -20.66
C GLY A 196 -12.67 20.45 -20.68
N THR A 197 -12.20 20.01 -21.85
CA THR A 197 -10.84 19.48 -22.02
C THR A 197 -9.77 20.51 -21.65
N PHE A 198 -9.90 21.76 -22.08
CA PHE A 198 -8.95 22.82 -21.73
C PHE A 198 -8.83 23.02 -20.22
N VAL A 199 -9.95 23.06 -19.50
CA VAL A 199 -9.95 23.20 -18.05
C VAL A 199 -9.31 21.99 -17.38
N PHE A 200 -9.67 20.77 -17.82
CA PHE A 200 -9.08 19.54 -17.31
C PHE A 200 -7.55 19.50 -17.51
N GLU A 201 -7.08 19.72 -18.74
CA GLU A 201 -5.65 19.73 -19.07
C GLU A 201 -4.88 20.83 -18.34
N THR A 202 -5.50 21.99 -18.12
CA THR A 202 -4.88 23.08 -17.37
C THR A 202 -4.80 22.74 -15.88
N MET A 203 -5.82 22.12 -15.29
CA MET A 203 -5.83 21.77 -13.86
C MET A 203 -5.02 20.52 -13.52
N LYS A 204 -4.90 19.56 -14.45
CA LYS A 204 -4.18 18.30 -14.28
C LYS A 204 -2.82 18.49 -13.61
N PRO A 205 -1.90 19.34 -14.11
CA PRO A 205 -0.61 19.55 -13.46
C PRO A 205 -0.71 20.15 -12.05
N PHE A 206 -1.74 20.95 -11.74
CA PHE A 206 -1.94 21.51 -10.40
C PHE A 206 -2.43 20.46 -9.41
N ILE A 207 -3.39 19.61 -9.82
CA ILE A 207 -3.84 18.46 -9.02
C ILE A 207 -2.65 17.54 -8.75
N LEU A 208 -1.91 17.17 -9.80
CA LEU A 208 -0.74 16.31 -9.70
C LEU A 208 0.33 16.88 -8.77
N ASN A 209 0.69 18.15 -8.92
CA ASN A 209 1.68 18.79 -8.06
C ASN A 209 1.20 18.88 -6.60
N LYS A 210 -0.08 19.17 -6.37
CA LYS A 210 -0.61 19.31 -5.02
C LYS A 210 -0.72 17.96 -4.32
N VAL A 211 -1.15 16.91 -5.03
CA VAL A 211 -1.13 15.54 -4.55
C VAL A 211 0.30 15.11 -4.26
N ASN A 212 1.23 15.29 -5.19
CA ASN A 212 2.62 14.90 -5.01
C ASN A 212 3.24 15.60 -3.78
N THR A 213 3.11 16.91 -3.65
CA THR A 213 3.72 17.66 -2.52
C THR A 213 3.07 17.37 -1.17
N ASN A 214 1.74 17.29 -1.09
CA ASN A 214 1.06 17.01 0.17
C ASN A 214 1.23 15.54 0.59
N VAL A 215 0.98 14.60 -0.33
CA VAL A 215 1.05 13.16 -0.05
C VAL A 215 2.49 12.75 0.25
N LEU A 216 3.49 13.17 -0.56
CA LEU A 216 4.89 12.89 -0.21
C LEU A 216 5.27 13.51 1.12
N GLY A 217 4.86 14.76 1.39
CA GLY A 217 5.17 15.44 2.63
C GLY A 217 4.64 14.70 3.85
N ASP A 218 3.39 14.26 3.78
CA ASP A 218 2.72 13.54 4.87
C ASP A 218 3.25 12.11 5.03
N VAL A 219 3.46 11.38 3.93
CA VAL A 219 4.07 10.05 3.94
C VAL A 219 5.47 10.13 4.54
N ASN A 220 6.32 11.05 4.07
CA ASN A 220 7.68 11.23 4.61
C ASN A 220 7.68 11.67 6.06
N LYS A 221 6.73 12.52 6.48
CA LYS A 221 6.56 12.89 7.89
C LYS A 221 6.25 11.66 8.75
N ASN A 222 5.38 10.77 8.27
CA ASN A 222 5.04 9.52 8.96
C ASN A 222 6.22 8.54 8.97
N LEU A 223 6.91 8.37 7.83
CA LEU A 223 8.09 7.50 7.69
C LEU A 223 9.25 7.94 8.60
N ARG A 224 9.44 9.26 8.81
CA ARG A 224 10.43 9.78 9.76
C ARG A 224 10.08 9.51 11.23
N GLY A 225 8.82 9.21 11.54
CA GLY A 225 8.41 8.76 12.88
C GLY A 225 9.02 7.40 13.27
N PHE A 226 9.43 6.60 12.27
CA PHE A 226 10.09 5.32 12.47
C PHE A 226 11.57 5.54 12.77
N LYS A 227 11.94 5.45 14.06
CA LYS A 227 13.34 5.51 14.53
C LYS A 227 14.06 4.18 14.28
N MET A 228 14.01 3.67 13.04
CA MET A 228 14.70 2.46 12.62
C MET A 228 15.57 2.80 11.42
N THR A 229 16.84 2.39 11.48
CA THR A 229 17.80 2.59 10.40
C THR A 229 17.87 1.33 9.54
N PHE A 230 17.53 1.47 8.28
CA PHE A 230 17.66 0.46 7.24
C PHE A 230 18.99 0.65 6.51
N PRO A 231 19.70 -0.43 6.19
CA PRO A 231 20.88 -0.36 5.34
C PRO A 231 20.47 -0.23 3.87
N ASN A 232 21.17 0.60 3.10
CA ASN A 232 20.89 0.79 1.67
C ASN A 232 21.15 -0.47 0.81
N SER A 233 21.83 -1.47 1.36
CA SER A 233 22.19 -2.71 0.65
C SER A 233 21.17 -3.83 0.80
N LEU A 234 20.13 -3.66 1.64
CA LEU A 234 19.17 -4.71 1.94
C LEU A 234 17.76 -4.12 2.03
N ALA A 235 16.81 -4.71 1.31
CA ALA A 235 15.42 -4.29 1.42
C ALA A 235 14.92 -4.43 2.88
N PRO A 236 14.09 -3.50 3.37
CA PRO A 236 13.53 -3.55 4.73
C PRO A 236 12.88 -4.89 5.08
N VAL A 237 12.21 -5.51 4.10
CA VAL A 237 11.58 -6.83 4.27
C VAL A 237 12.61 -7.92 4.57
N ASP A 238 13.76 -7.89 3.89
CA ASP A 238 14.85 -8.85 4.07
C ASP A 238 15.60 -8.63 5.40
N MET A 239 15.64 -7.40 5.89
CA MET A 239 16.06 -7.10 7.28
C MET A 239 15.09 -7.71 8.30
N GLY A 240 13.78 -7.65 8.02
CA GLY A 240 12.75 -8.35 8.81
C GLY A 240 12.99 -9.86 8.89
N PHE A 241 13.35 -10.49 7.77
CA PHE A 241 13.78 -11.90 7.76
C PHE A 241 15.00 -12.14 8.66
N ALA A 242 16.03 -11.29 8.57
CA ALA A 242 17.24 -11.42 9.38
C ALA A 242 16.95 -11.34 10.89
N GLU A 243 16.10 -10.41 11.33
CA GLU A 243 15.66 -10.33 12.72
C GLU A 243 14.80 -11.54 13.11
N GLY A 244 13.88 -11.96 12.23
CA GLY A 244 13.10 -13.19 12.39
C GLY A 244 13.97 -14.40 12.72
N ARG A 245 15.08 -14.60 11.99
CA ARG A 245 16.01 -15.70 12.23
C ARG A 245 16.63 -15.66 13.62
N LYS A 246 16.99 -14.48 14.12
CA LYS A 246 17.52 -14.33 15.50
C LYS A 246 16.48 -14.76 16.53
N ILE A 247 15.21 -14.43 16.30
CA ILE A 247 14.11 -14.76 17.20
C ILE A 247 13.86 -16.27 17.21
N VAL A 248 13.79 -16.92 16.04
CA VAL A 248 13.62 -18.37 15.91
C VAL A 248 14.71 -19.12 16.69
N ARG A 249 15.97 -18.69 16.57
CA ARG A 249 17.09 -19.25 17.35
C ARG A 249 16.93 -19.00 18.85
N LYS A 250 16.59 -17.77 19.25
CA LYS A 250 16.39 -17.40 20.66
C LYS A 250 15.26 -18.19 21.33
N MET A 251 14.21 -18.53 20.58
CA MET A 251 13.10 -19.35 21.06
C MET A 251 13.42 -20.85 21.11
N GLY A 252 14.62 -21.28 20.68
CA GLY A 252 15.00 -22.69 20.65
C GLY A 252 14.29 -23.48 19.54
N TYR A 253 13.79 -22.80 18.50
CA TYR A 253 13.21 -23.45 17.32
C TYR A 253 14.25 -23.79 16.25
N ASP A 254 15.54 -23.53 16.49
CA ASP A 254 16.63 -24.00 15.64
C ASP A 254 17.90 -24.22 16.49
N PRO A 255 18.30 -25.48 16.78
CA PRO A 255 17.67 -26.72 16.32
C PRO A 255 16.33 -27.01 17.03
N TYR A 256 15.37 -27.59 16.31
CA TYR A 256 14.05 -27.97 16.83
C TYR A 256 13.97 -29.47 17.11
N LYS A 257 13.39 -29.83 18.26
CA LYS A 257 13.10 -31.23 18.61
C LYS A 257 11.69 -31.61 18.20
N ILE A 258 11.58 -32.55 17.26
CA ILE A 258 10.30 -33.17 16.88
C ILE A 258 9.94 -34.23 17.93
N LYS A 259 8.65 -34.45 18.15
CA LYS A 259 8.17 -35.49 19.06
C LYS A 259 8.62 -36.87 18.58
N ASP A 260 9.03 -37.70 19.54
CA ASP A 260 9.42 -39.08 19.27
C ASP A 260 8.22 -39.84 18.66
N PHE A 261 8.51 -40.76 17.74
CA PHE A 261 7.51 -41.50 16.96
C PHE A 261 7.64 -42.99 17.24
N THR A 262 6.54 -43.63 17.61
CA THR A 262 6.50 -45.08 17.86
C THR A 262 5.39 -45.69 17.02
N HIS A 263 5.70 -46.78 16.32
CA HIS A 263 4.74 -47.52 15.53
C HIS A 263 4.96 -49.02 15.68
N THR A 264 3.91 -49.78 15.92
CA THR A 264 3.99 -51.23 16.13
C THR A 264 3.03 -51.93 15.19
N THR A 265 3.55 -52.87 14.39
CA THR A 265 2.78 -53.67 13.44
C THR A 265 3.13 -55.15 13.62
N GLY A 266 2.22 -55.90 14.24
CA GLY A 266 2.41 -57.32 14.54
C GLY A 266 3.57 -57.55 15.52
N ILE A 267 4.56 -58.34 15.10
CA ILE A 267 5.77 -58.61 15.89
C ILE A 267 6.85 -57.52 15.76
N LEU A 268 6.68 -56.54 14.85
CA LEU A 268 7.69 -55.50 14.61
C LEU A 268 7.28 -54.19 15.32
N GLY A 269 8.16 -53.67 16.17
CA GLY A 269 8.06 -52.32 16.72
C GLY A 269 9.14 -51.42 16.12
N LEU A 270 8.77 -50.23 15.69
CA LEU A 270 9.67 -49.16 15.27
C LEU A 270 9.54 -48.01 16.28
N GLU A 271 10.66 -47.61 16.86
CA GLU A 271 10.77 -46.41 17.69
C GLU A 271 11.78 -45.46 17.07
N VAL A 272 11.39 -44.21 16.86
CA VAL A 272 12.25 -43.14 16.35
C VAL A 272 12.30 -42.04 17.39
N THR A 273 13.46 -41.87 18.02
CA THR A 273 13.65 -40.93 19.13
C THR A 273 14.72 -39.90 18.79
N GLN A 274 14.75 -38.82 19.57
CA GLN A 274 15.75 -37.75 19.46
C GLN A 274 15.78 -37.18 18.03
N ILE A 275 14.60 -36.92 17.48
CA ILE A 275 14.45 -36.34 16.15
C ILE A 275 14.74 -34.83 16.26
N TRP A 276 15.92 -34.44 15.79
CA TRP A 276 16.38 -33.05 15.76
C TRP A 276 16.45 -32.55 14.33
N VAL A 277 15.93 -31.35 14.09
CA VAL A 277 16.04 -30.66 12.80
C VAL A 277 16.73 -29.32 13.02
N SER A 278 17.76 -29.04 12.24
CA SER A 278 18.49 -27.78 12.23
C SER A 278 18.46 -27.12 10.86
N GLY A 279 18.58 -25.78 10.84
CA GLY A 279 18.53 -24.97 9.62
C GLY A 279 17.20 -24.23 9.46
N LEU A 280 16.26 -24.36 10.39
CA LEU A 280 14.96 -23.67 10.33
C LEU A 280 15.10 -22.15 10.38
N ALA A 281 16.15 -21.61 11.01
CA ALA A 281 16.45 -20.17 11.05
C ALA A 281 17.31 -19.70 9.86
N THR A 282 17.28 -20.41 8.73
CA THR A 282 17.90 -19.99 7.45
C THR A 282 16.87 -19.44 6.45
N PHE A 283 15.63 -19.26 6.90
CA PHE A 283 14.53 -18.86 6.03
C PHE A 283 14.76 -17.48 5.40
N HIS A 284 14.48 -17.35 4.11
CA HIS A 284 14.68 -16.15 3.31
C HIS A 284 13.53 -16.01 2.32
N ARG A 285 13.34 -14.79 1.82
CA ARG A 285 12.43 -14.53 0.72
C ARG A 285 12.93 -15.23 -0.54
N VAL A 286 12.04 -15.93 -1.24
CA VAL A 286 12.33 -16.61 -2.52
C VAL A 286 11.60 -15.93 -3.67
N GLY A 287 10.38 -15.46 -3.43
CA GLY A 287 9.56 -14.75 -4.40
C GLY A 287 9.19 -13.35 -3.93
N ASN A 288 8.23 -12.74 -4.62
CA ASN A 288 7.70 -11.45 -4.19
C ASN A 288 6.88 -11.62 -2.91
N ILE A 289 6.88 -10.56 -2.11
CA ILE A 289 5.98 -10.43 -0.97
C ILE A 289 5.08 -9.27 -1.32
N THR A 290 3.81 -9.57 -1.52
CA THR A 290 2.83 -8.61 -2.02
C THR A 290 1.68 -8.46 -1.05
N VAL A 291 1.16 -7.25 -1.02
CA VAL A 291 -0.09 -6.93 -0.35
C VAL A 291 -0.98 -6.27 -1.38
N THR A 292 -2.17 -6.82 -1.59
CA THR A 292 -3.11 -6.32 -2.58
C THR A 292 -4.45 -6.05 -1.92
N MET A 293 -5.05 -4.90 -2.19
CA MET A 293 -6.43 -4.59 -1.86
C MET A 293 -7.20 -4.48 -3.16
N GLU A 294 -8.24 -5.29 -3.33
CA GLU A 294 -9.15 -5.23 -4.48
C GLU A 294 -10.50 -5.82 -4.06
N ASN A 295 -11.62 -5.30 -4.58
CA ASN A 295 -12.96 -5.86 -4.32
C ASN A 295 -13.26 -6.03 -2.82
N LYS A 296 -12.89 -5.04 -2.01
CA LYS A 296 -13.01 -5.06 -0.53
C LYS A 296 -12.36 -6.28 0.12
N THR A 297 -11.31 -6.82 -0.49
CA THR A 297 -10.55 -7.93 0.06
C THR A 297 -9.07 -7.58 0.06
N VAL A 298 -8.41 -7.78 1.20
CA VAL A 298 -6.96 -7.69 1.32
C VAL A 298 -6.36 -9.08 1.13
N TYR A 299 -5.41 -9.18 0.22
CA TYR A 299 -4.59 -10.35 -0.04
C TYR A 299 -3.18 -10.07 0.46
N PHE A 300 -2.63 -11.01 1.23
CA PHE A 300 -1.23 -11.06 1.57
C PHE A 300 -0.64 -12.32 0.95
N GLU A 301 0.40 -12.16 0.15
CA GLU A 301 1.10 -13.28 -0.48
C GLU A 301 2.59 -13.21 -0.15
N ALA A 302 3.16 -14.34 0.27
CA ALA A 302 4.56 -14.45 0.61
C ALA A 302 5.12 -15.82 0.24
N SER A 303 6.27 -15.80 -0.44
CA SER A 303 7.05 -16.98 -0.78
C SER A 303 8.33 -17.01 0.04
N VAL A 304 8.42 -17.95 0.97
CA VAL A 304 9.54 -18.10 1.91
C VAL A 304 10.17 -19.47 1.75
N GLY A 305 11.49 -19.51 1.59
CA GLY A 305 12.27 -20.74 1.51
C GLY A 305 13.30 -20.84 2.61
N THR A 306 13.76 -22.04 2.93
CA THR A 306 14.93 -22.26 3.78
C THR A 306 16.12 -22.69 2.95
N GLN A 307 17.32 -22.55 3.50
CA GLN A 307 18.47 -23.31 3.01
C GLN A 307 18.32 -24.78 3.42
N GLN A 308 19.36 -25.55 3.15
CA GLN A 308 19.47 -26.95 3.52
C GLN A 308 19.09 -27.18 5.00
N LEU A 309 18.11 -28.06 5.24
CA LEU A 309 17.76 -28.53 6.56
C LEU A 309 18.45 -29.85 6.83
N GLU A 310 19.06 -29.97 8.01
CA GLU A 310 19.67 -31.22 8.47
C GLU A 310 18.81 -31.84 9.56
N GLY A 311 18.47 -33.11 9.39
CA GLY A 311 17.75 -33.90 10.36
C GLY A 311 18.61 -35.03 10.91
N ARG A 312 18.52 -35.29 12.21
CA ARG A 312 19.20 -36.41 12.87
C ARG A 312 18.23 -37.12 13.80
N CYS A 313 18.21 -38.45 13.77
CA CYS A 313 17.39 -39.25 14.68
C CYS A 313 18.10 -40.55 15.06
N HIS A 314 17.64 -41.11 16.18
CA HIS A 314 17.91 -42.49 16.55
C HIS A 314 16.70 -43.34 16.18
N TRP A 315 16.94 -44.54 15.67
CA TRP A 315 15.88 -45.51 15.42
C TRP A 315 16.18 -46.81 16.15
N GLU A 316 15.13 -47.51 16.53
CA GLU A 316 15.16 -48.84 17.10
C GLU A 316 14.08 -49.69 16.42
N ILE A 317 14.47 -50.85 15.90
CA ILE A 317 13.53 -51.87 15.44
C ILE A 317 13.58 -53.02 16.44
N SER A 318 12.43 -53.37 17.00
CA SER A 318 12.25 -54.50 17.89
C SER A 318 11.43 -55.60 17.23
N MET A 319 11.79 -56.86 17.49
CA MET A 319 11.06 -58.04 17.06
C MET A 319 10.59 -58.83 18.28
N ALA A 320 9.27 -58.88 18.47
CA ALA A 320 8.59 -59.57 19.57
C ALA A 320 9.14 -59.24 20.97
N GLY A 321 9.75 -58.07 21.16
CA GLY A 321 10.38 -57.64 22.42
C GLY A 321 11.63 -58.43 22.83
N LEU A 322 12.12 -59.35 21.99
CA LEU A 322 13.24 -60.26 22.31
C LEU A 322 14.55 -59.85 21.64
N LEU A 323 14.46 -59.22 20.46
CA LEU A 323 15.61 -58.74 19.69
C LEU A 323 15.35 -57.28 19.33
N SER A 324 16.32 -56.41 19.60
CA SER A 324 16.29 -55.05 19.07
C SER A 324 17.59 -54.68 18.40
N THR A 325 17.47 -53.88 17.35
CA THR A 325 18.61 -53.28 16.64
C THR A 325 18.38 -51.78 16.61
N THR A 326 19.43 -51.04 16.97
CA THR A 326 19.40 -49.58 17.04
C THR A 326 20.37 -48.99 16.03
N GLY A 327 20.08 -47.77 15.59
CA GLY A 327 20.94 -47.04 14.67
C GLY A 327 20.74 -45.53 14.73
N LYS A 328 21.62 -44.82 14.03
CA LYS A 328 21.51 -43.38 13.82
C LYS A 328 21.29 -43.13 12.35
N VAL A 329 20.35 -42.25 12.02
CA VAL A 329 20.12 -41.78 10.66
C VAL A 329 20.26 -40.27 10.65
N SER A 330 20.92 -39.78 9.61
CA SER A 330 20.92 -38.35 9.27
C SER A 330 20.29 -38.21 7.89
N PHE A 331 19.45 -37.20 7.73
CA PHE A 331 18.84 -36.86 6.46
C PHE A 331 19.01 -35.37 6.19
N THR A 332 18.93 -35.02 4.92
CA THR A 332 19.08 -33.66 4.45
C THR A 332 17.88 -33.32 3.56
N ILE A 333 17.27 -32.17 3.78
CA ILE A 333 16.29 -31.58 2.87
C ILE A 333 17.00 -30.40 2.21
N GLU A 334 17.29 -30.50 0.92
CA GLU A 334 18.04 -29.46 0.20
C GLU A 334 17.29 -28.14 0.16
N TYR A 335 15.96 -28.20 0.01
CA TYR A 335 15.13 -27.02 -0.17
C TYR A 335 13.72 -27.26 0.38
N LEU A 336 13.23 -26.31 1.18
CA LEU A 336 11.84 -26.24 1.63
C LEU A 336 11.31 -24.85 1.28
N GLU A 337 10.23 -24.81 0.50
CA GLU A 337 9.52 -23.58 0.14
C GLU A 337 8.09 -23.62 0.68
N VAL A 338 7.67 -22.49 1.24
CA VAL A 338 6.32 -22.26 1.72
C VAL A 338 5.77 -21.05 0.99
N ASN A 339 4.70 -21.27 0.24
CA ASN A 339 3.91 -20.22 -0.38
C ASN A 339 2.65 -20.01 0.46
N ALA A 340 2.56 -18.85 1.11
CA ALA A 340 1.43 -18.48 1.93
C ALA A 340 0.60 -17.41 1.22
N LYS A 341 -0.69 -17.67 1.06
CA LYS A 341 -1.67 -16.71 0.57
C LYS A 341 -2.79 -16.59 1.59
N VAL A 342 -2.97 -15.39 2.13
CA VAL A 342 -3.99 -15.06 3.12
C VAL A 342 -4.93 -14.04 2.50
N ASN A 343 -6.23 -14.24 2.64
CA ASN A 343 -7.25 -13.29 2.22
C ASN A 343 -8.11 -12.87 3.42
N GLN A 344 -8.48 -11.60 3.45
CA GLN A 344 -9.38 -11.06 4.46
C GLN A 344 -10.34 -10.09 3.78
N SER A 345 -11.63 -10.41 3.84
CA SER A 345 -12.69 -9.50 3.41
C SER A 345 -12.80 -8.35 4.41
N LEU A 346 -12.99 -7.14 3.88
CA LEU A 346 -13.18 -5.87 4.59
C LEU A 346 -14.67 -5.61 4.81
#